data_AF-A0A3N4L1H0-F1
#
_entry.id   AF-A0A3N4L1H0-F1
#
_cell.length_a   1.000
_cell.length_b   1.000
_cell.length_c   1.000
_cell.angle_alpha   90.00
_cell.angle_beta   90.00
_cell.angle_gamma   90.00
#
_symmetry.space_group_name_H-M   'P 1'
#
loop_
_entity.id
_entity.type
_entity.pdbx_description
1 polymer ?
#
loop_
_entity_poly.entity_id
_entity_poly.type
_entity_poly.pdbx_seq_one_letter_code
_entity_poly.pdbx_strand_id
1 'polypeptide(L)'
;MAVTLYAIDDYYLTATLLITITYQLFFFTIAFALRFDKLTDFAGGTNFALLALVTLCFSGVTDVRNIVASVFMIVWGARLSGFLLFRILKTGKDDRF
;
A
#
# COMPACT_ATOMS: atom_id res chain seq x y z
N MET A 1 -6.15 22.81 -13.23
CA MET A 1 -6.04 23.19 -11.81
C MET A 1 -5.54 21.96 -11.06
N ALA A 2 -4.22 21.75 -11.07
CA ALA A 2 -3.62 20.65 -10.32
C ALA A 2 -3.69 21.04 -8.84
N VAL A 3 -4.29 20.20 -8.01
CA VAL A 3 -4.25 20.37 -6.57
C VAL A 3 -2.79 20.20 -6.18
N THR A 4 -2.08 21.31 -6.09
CA THR A 4 -0.73 21.38 -5.60
C THR A 4 -0.77 20.94 -4.14
N LEU A 5 -0.43 19.67 -3.89
CA LEU A 5 0.02 19.18 -2.58
C LEU A 5 1.37 19.83 -2.19
N TYR A 6 1.51 21.13 -2.44
CA TYR A 6 2.55 22.00 -1.92
C TYR A 6 2.24 22.41 -0.46
N ALA A 7 1.16 21.89 0.12
CA ALA A 7 0.61 22.46 1.35
C ALA A 7 1.29 22.02 2.65
N ILE A 8 2.18 21.01 2.65
CA ILE A 8 2.76 20.51 3.93
C ILE A 8 4.27 20.21 3.89
N ASP A 9 4.86 19.67 2.81
CA ASP A 9 6.30 19.34 2.77
C ASP A 9 6.84 19.22 1.33
N ASP A 10 8.02 19.79 1.04
CA ASP A 10 8.71 19.78 -0.27
C ASP A 10 9.05 18.35 -0.75
N TYR A 11 9.18 17.40 0.17
CA TYR A 11 9.57 16.01 -0.13
C TYR A 11 8.41 15.00 -0.14
N TYR A 12 7.14 15.45 -0.03
CA TYR A 12 5.96 14.58 0.06
C TYR A 12 5.97 13.58 1.24
N LEU A 13 6.86 13.75 2.21
CA LEU A 13 7.02 12.84 3.36
C LEU A 13 5.78 12.87 4.26
N THR A 14 5.26 14.05 4.58
CA THR A 14 4.05 14.15 5.42
C THR A 14 2.82 13.58 4.73
N ALA A 15 2.70 13.76 3.40
CA ALA A 15 1.58 13.21 2.64
C ALA A 15 1.62 11.68 2.61
N THR A 16 2.79 11.09 2.32
CA THR A 16 2.97 9.62 2.32
C THR A 16 2.79 9.01 3.71
N LEU A 17 3.20 9.72 4.77
CA LEU A 17 2.96 9.33 6.16
C LEU A 17 1.46 9.31 6.50
N LEU A 18 0.72 10.38 6.18
CA LEU A 18 -0.72 10.46 6.45
C LEU A 18 -1.53 9.39 5.71
N ILE A 19 -1.17 9.14 4.44
CA ILE A 19 -1.76 8.06 3.65
C ILE A 19 -1.50 6.71 4.32
N THR A 20 -0.25 6.46 4.74
CA THR A 20 0.13 5.22 5.41
C THR A 20 -0.65 4.99 6.70
N ILE A 21 -0.73 6.01 7.57
CA ILE A 21 -1.47 5.92 8.84
C ILE A 21 -2.94 5.65 8.58
N THR A 22 -3.56 6.40 7.66
CA THR A 22 -5.00 6.27 7.37
C THR A 22 -5.31 4.90 6.79
N TYR A 23 -4.51 4.44 5.82
CA TYR A 23 -4.69 3.15 5.18
C TYR A 23 -4.49 1.98 6.16
N GLN A 24 -3.43 2.01 6.96
CA GLN A 24 -3.17 0.96 7.95
C GLN A 24 -4.22 0.93 9.05
N LEU A 25 -4.66 2.08 9.57
CA LEU A 25 -5.72 2.13 10.59
C LEU A 25 -7.08 1.68 10.03
N PHE A 26 -7.42 2.05 8.80
CA PHE A 26 -8.66 1.62 8.16
C PHE A 26 -8.73 0.10 8.00
N PHE A 27 -7.68 -0.50 7.43
CA PHE A 27 -7.61 -1.96 7.30
C PHE A 27 -7.50 -2.67 8.65
N PHE A 28 -6.86 -2.05 9.65
CA PHE A 28 -6.83 -2.56 11.02
C PHE A 28 -8.22 -2.58 11.66
N THR A 29 -9.01 -1.51 11.51
CA THR A 29 -10.40 -1.49 12.01
C THR A 29 -11.25 -2.58 11.36
N ILE A 30 -11.09 -2.79 10.04
CA ILE A 30 -11.80 -3.85 9.32
C ILE A 30 -11.36 -5.24 9.79
N ALA A 31 -10.04 -5.48 9.93
CA ALA A 31 -9.52 -6.75 10.42
C ALA A 31 -9.98 -7.06 11.84
N PHE A 32 -10.01 -6.05 12.71
CA PHE A 32 -10.53 -6.16 14.07
C PHE A 32 -12.02 -6.48 14.09
N ALA A 33 -12.83 -5.82 13.26
CA ALA A 33 -14.26 -6.06 13.16
C ALA A 33 -14.61 -7.45 12.60
N LEU A 34 -13.84 -7.93 11.61
CA LEU A 34 -14.06 -9.21 10.93
C LEU A 34 -13.26 -10.38 11.55
N ARG A 35 -12.45 -10.13 12.60
CA ARG A 35 -11.44 -11.05 13.15
C ARG A 35 -10.57 -11.70 12.06
N PHE A 36 -10.22 -10.92 11.05
CA PHE A 36 -9.45 -11.37 9.91
C PHE A 36 -8.08 -10.72 9.95
N ASP A 37 -7.26 -11.08 10.95
CA ASP A 37 -5.89 -10.58 11.17
C ASP A 37 -4.97 -10.76 9.94
N LYS A 38 -5.39 -11.65 9.04
CA LYS A 38 -4.72 -11.96 7.78
C LYS A 38 -4.90 -10.85 6.72
N LEU A 39 -5.91 -9.98 6.85
CA LEU A 39 -6.19 -8.87 5.93
C LEU A 39 -5.22 -7.72 6.16
N THR A 40 -4.83 -7.47 7.41
CA THR A 40 -3.86 -6.43 7.76
C THR A 40 -2.45 -6.73 7.23
N ASP A 41 -2.06 -8.00 7.20
CA ASP A 41 -0.78 -8.41 6.59
C ASP A 41 -0.75 -8.15 5.08
N PHE A 42 -1.88 -8.34 4.39
CA PHE A 42 -2.01 -8.00 2.98
C PHE A 42 -2.05 -6.48 2.73
N ALA A 43 -2.75 -5.75 3.60
CA ALA A 43 -2.84 -4.30 3.54
C ALA A 43 -1.45 -3.65 3.65
N GLY A 44 -0.56 -4.20 4.49
CA GLY A 44 0.83 -3.74 4.58
C GLY A 44 1.58 -3.83 3.25
N GLY A 45 1.49 -4.97 2.55
CA GLY A 45 2.14 -5.16 1.25
C GLY A 45 1.56 -4.30 0.12
N THR A 46 0.26 -4.06 0.13
CA THR A 46 -0.42 -3.19 -0.86
C THR A 46 -0.16 -1.71 -0.62
N ASN A 47 0.10 -1.29 0.62
CA ASN A 47 0.44 0.10 0.95
C ASN A 47 1.71 0.56 0.20
N PHE A 48 2.74 -0.29 0.08
CA PHE A 48 3.95 0.04 -0.68
C PHE A 48 3.67 0.27 -2.17
N ALA A 49 2.82 -0.56 -2.78
CA ALA A 49 2.41 -0.39 -4.17
C ALA A 49 1.59 0.90 -4.36
N LEU A 50 0.69 1.19 -3.41
CA LEU A 50 -0.15 2.39 -3.44
C LEU A 50 0.69 3.67 -3.30
N LEU A 51 1.64 3.71 -2.36
CA LEU A 51 2.56 4.84 -2.22
C LEU A 51 3.43 5.03 -3.47
N ALA A 52 3.96 3.95 -4.06
CA ALA A 52 4.74 4.05 -5.29
C ALA A 52 3.93 4.65 -6.45
N LEU A 53 2.63 4.33 -6.53
CA LEU A 53 1.71 4.88 -7.52
C LEU A 53 1.38 6.35 -7.23
N VAL A 54 1.02 6.69 -5.98
CA VAL A 54 0.69 8.06 -5.57
C VAL A 54 1.88 8.99 -5.78
N THR A 55 3.08 8.59 -5.35
CA THR A 55 4.30 9.40 -5.52
C THR A 55 4.65 9.58 -6.99
N LEU A 56 4.47 8.56 -7.84
CA LEU A 56 4.69 8.68 -9.27
C LEU A 56 3.70 9.67 -9.93
N CYS A 57 2.42 9.61 -9.55
CA CYS A 57 1.40 10.52 -10.08
C CYS A 57 1.58 11.96 -9.60
N PHE A 58 2.04 12.17 -8.37
CA PHE A 58 2.18 13.51 -7.77
C PHE A 58 3.54 14.18 -8.00
N SER A 59 4.60 13.42 -8.31
CA SER A 59 5.96 13.97 -8.44
C SER A 59 6.10 15.01 -9.57
N GLY A 60 5.23 15.03 -10.58
CA GLY A 60 5.23 16.01 -11.67
C GLY A 60 6.44 15.95 -12.62
N VAL A 61 7.55 15.33 -12.20
CA VAL A 61 8.77 15.08 -12.95
C VAL A 61 8.91 13.57 -13.17
N THR A 62 8.34 13.09 -14.26
CA THR A 62 8.37 11.67 -14.63
C THR A 62 9.63 11.35 -15.43
N ASP A 63 10.78 11.34 -14.76
CA ASP A 63 11.98 10.73 -15.34
C ASP A 63 11.76 9.23 -15.55
N VAL A 64 12.29 8.69 -16.65
CA VAL A 64 12.14 7.26 -17.02
C VAL A 64 12.61 6.33 -15.88
N ARG A 65 13.63 6.76 -15.13
CA ARG A 65 14.15 6.02 -13.96
C ARG A 65 13.11 5.87 -12.85
N ASN A 66 12.36 6.94 -12.57
CA ASN A 66 11.34 6.94 -11.52
C ASN A 66 10.16 6.05 -11.91
N ILE A 67 9.76 6.07 -13.19
CA ILE A 67 8.70 5.20 -13.71
C ILE A 67 9.11 3.72 -13.56
N VAL A 68 10.32 3.36 -14.03
CA VAL A 68 10.80 1.98 -13.97
C VAL A 68 10.90 1.50 -12.52
N ALA A 69 11.45 2.33 -11.62
CA ALA A 69 11.56 1.99 -10.19
C ALA A 69 10.18 1.80 -9.53
N SER A 70 9.22 2.71 -9.77
CA SER A 70 7.86 2.60 -9.23
C SER A 70 7.12 1.38 -9.78
N VAL A 71 7.25 1.07 -11.07
CA VAL A 71 6.64 -0.14 -11.67
C VAL A 71 7.23 -1.40 -11.05
N PHE A 72 8.55 -1.47 -10.87
CA PHE A 72 9.19 -2.62 -10.22
C PHE A 72 8.71 -2.79 -8.77
N MET A 73 8.57 -1.69 -8.03
CA MET A 73 8.03 -1.70 -6.68
C MET A 73 6.58 -2.17 -6.62
N ILE A 74 5.72 -1.71 -7.54
CA ILE A 74 4.32 -2.13 -7.64
C ILE A 74 4.23 -3.62 -7.97
N VAL A 75 4.96 -4.09 -8.99
CA VAL A 75 4.97 -5.50 -9.41
C VAL A 75 5.47 -6.40 -8.27
N TRP A 76 6.53 -5.98 -7.59
CA TRP A 76 7.08 -6.73 -6.47
C TRP A 76 6.13 -6.75 -5.26
N GLY A 77 5.56 -5.60 -4.88
CA GLY A 77 4.58 -5.50 -3.81
C GLY A 77 3.29 -6.28 -4.08
N ALA A 78 2.79 -6.25 -5.31
CA ALA A 78 1.64 -7.04 -5.76
C ALA A 78 1.96 -8.55 -5.73
N ARG A 79 3.16 -8.96 -6.16
CA ARG A 79 3.59 -10.36 -6.08
C ARG A 79 3.66 -10.85 -4.64
N LEU A 80 4.30 -10.08 -3.75
CA LEU A 80 4.47 -10.48 -2.35
C LEU A 80 3.12 -10.55 -1.65
N SER A 81 2.33 -9.47 -1.71
CA SER A 81 1.00 -9.39 -1.08
C SER A 81 0.03 -10.45 -1.65
N GLY A 82 0.02 -10.64 -2.97
CA GLY A 82 -0.76 -11.69 -3.63
C GLY A 82 -0.35 -13.11 -3.25
N PHE A 83 0.95 -13.38 -3.06
CA PHE A 83 1.43 -14.66 -2.57
C PHE A 83 0.95 -14.93 -1.13
N LEU A 84 0.97 -13.92 -0.26
CA LEU A 84 0.42 -14.05 1.09
C LEU A 84 -1.09 -14.34 1.05
N LEU A 85 -1.87 -13.58 0.28
CA LEU A 85 -3.31 -13.86 0.14
C LEU A 85 -3.59 -15.25 -0.44
N PHE A 86 -2.87 -15.64 -1.48
CA PHE A 86 -3.01 -16.96 -2.09
C PHE A 86 -2.72 -18.07 -1.06
N ARG A 87 -1.65 -17.91 -0.28
CA ARG A 87 -1.32 -18.83 0.81
C ARG A 87 -2.45 -18.89 1.83
N ILE A 88 -3.02 -17.76 2.22
CA ILE A 88 -4.10 -17.68 3.21
C ILE A 88 -5.39 -18.33 2.71
N LEU A 89 -5.79 -18.05 1.47
CA LEU A 89 -6.96 -18.66 0.81
C LEU A 89 -6.78 -20.19 0.67
N LYS A 90 -5.56 -20.65 0.36
CA LYS A 90 -5.27 -22.07 0.13
C LYS A 90 -5.01 -22.86 1.40
N THR A 91 -4.46 -22.23 2.44
CA THR A 91 -4.22 -22.87 3.75
C THR A 91 -5.53 -23.24 4.44
N GLY A 92 -6.68 -22.68 4.02
CA GLY A 92 -7.96 -23.01 4.62
C GLY A 92 -8.00 -22.54 6.08
N LYS A 93 -9.21 -22.46 6.62
CA LYS A 93 -9.41 -22.16 8.04
C LYS A 93 -8.72 -23.28 8.83
N ASP A 94 -7.77 -22.92 9.70
CA ASP A 94 -7.25 -23.88 10.68
C ASP A 94 -8.42 -24.17 11.62
N ASP A 95 -9.05 -25.33 11.45
CA ASP A 95 -10.24 -25.81 12.18
C ASP A 95 -9.88 -26.22 13.63
N ARG A 96 -8.90 -25.54 14.21
CA ARG A 96 -8.35 -25.79 15.54
C ARG A 96 -8.91 -24.87 16.63
N PHE A 97 -9.89 -24.04 16.27
CA PHE A 97 -10.74 -23.31 17.21
C PHE A 97 -12.21 -23.45 16.82
#